data_AF-A0A1H9GQV0-F1
#
_entry.id   AF-A0A1H9GQV0-F1
#
_cell.length_a   1.000
_cell.length_b   1.000
_cell.length_c   1.000
_cell.angle_alpha   90.00
_cell.angle_beta   90.00
_cell.angle_gamma   90.00
#
_symmetry.space_group_name_H-M   'P 1'
#
loop_
_entity.id
_entity.type
_entity.pdbx_description
1 polymer ?
#
loop_
_entity_poly.entity_id
_entity_poly.type
_entity_poly.pdbx_seq_one_letter_code
_entity_poly.pdbx_strand_id
1 'polypeptide(L)'
;MAVCRCAEKDMCQRDLTRLSKASGFTGDAASDDSEMNNNLNDGKGNVPSSFTSDKEGDLLSSVDDVHNEMTDKISGCSSEISEAVSRVQSAYRAYCFEDAIYHAEEALKGH
;
A
#
# COMPACT_ATOMS: atom_id res chain seq x y z
N MET A 1 -15.95 -0.60 61.30
CA MET A 1 -14.94 -1.02 60.29
C MET A 1 -14.68 -2.51 60.46
N ALA A 2 -15.28 -3.36 59.61
CA ALA A 2 -15.01 -4.80 59.65
C ALA A 2 -13.75 -5.09 58.84
N VAL A 3 -12.66 -5.41 59.54
CA VAL A 3 -11.36 -5.76 58.98
C VAL A 3 -11.48 -7.11 58.26
N CYS A 4 -11.18 -7.14 56.96
CA CYS A 4 -11.16 -8.36 56.19
C CYS A 4 -10.01 -9.25 56.67
N ARG A 5 -10.30 -10.43 57.23
CA ARG A 5 -9.28 -11.41 57.62
C ARG A 5 -8.92 -12.26 56.41
N CYS A 6 -7.78 -11.97 55.78
CA CYS A 6 -7.22 -12.81 54.73
C CYS A 6 -6.62 -14.08 55.37
N ALA A 7 -7.08 -15.25 54.94
CA ALA A 7 -6.48 -16.53 55.30
C ALA A 7 -5.83 -17.10 54.04
N GLU A 8 -4.49 -17.01 53.99
CA GLU A 8 -3.56 -17.46 52.95
C GLU A 8 -3.85 -17.01 51.49
N LYS A 9 -2.87 -16.32 50.88
CA LYS A 9 -2.83 -15.88 49.47
C LYS A 9 -3.83 -14.80 49.04
N ASP A 10 -3.99 -13.73 49.83
CA ASP A 10 -4.70 -12.49 49.43
C ASP A 10 -6.16 -12.64 48.96
N MET A 11 -6.79 -13.79 49.17
CA MET A 11 -8.21 -13.96 48.89
C MET A 11 -9.02 -13.62 50.13
N CYS A 12 -9.97 -12.70 49.99
CA CYS A 12 -10.91 -12.44 51.06
C CYS A 12 -11.86 -13.64 51.22
N GLN A 13 -12.34 -13.89 52.44
CA GLN A 13 -13.27 -15.00 52.73
C GLN A 13 -14.53 -14.97 51.83
N ARG A 14 -14.89 -13.79 51.33
CA ARG A 14 -15.94 -13.56 50.34
C ARG A 14 -15.60 -14.18 48.97
N ASP A 15 -14.34 -14.11 48.53
CA ASP A 15 -13.88 -14.68 47.26
C ASP A 15 -13.78 -16.20 47.33
N LEU A 16 -13.36 -16.76 48.47
CA LEU A 16 -13.45 -18.21 48.72
C LEU A 16 -14.90 -18.70 48.66
N THR A 17 -15.85 -17.92 49.21
CA THR A 17 -17.29 -18.25 49.14
C THR A 17 -17.84 -18.12 47.71
N ARG A 18 -17.31 -17.20 46.89
CA ARG A 18 -17.66 -17.09 45.47
C ARG A 18 -17.13 -18.29 44.68
N LEU A 19 -15.89 -18.69 44.93
CA LEU A 19 -15.26 -19.87 44.32
C LEU A 19 -15.95 -21.17 44.71
N SER A 20 -16.33 -21.34 45.99
CA SER A 20 -17.07 -22.53 46.45
C SER A 20 -18.51 -22.57 45.93
N LYS A 21 -19.08 -21.43 45.54
CA LYS A 21 -20.36 -21.36 44.82
C LYS A 21 -20.18 -21.64 43.32
N ALA A 22 -19.04 -21.22 42.75
CA ALA A 22 -18.69 -21.50 41.36
C ALA A 22 -18.32 -22.98 41.12
N SER A 23 -17.87 -23.73 42.14
CA SER A 23 -17.65 -25.18 42.04
C SER A 23 -18.94 -26.01 41.89
N GLY A 24 -20.12 -25.37 41.96
CA GLY A 24 -21.40 -25.95 41.56
C GLY A 24 -21.78 -25.68 40.10
N PHE A 25 -20.95 -24.97 39.34
CA PHE A 25 -21.18 -24.70 37.92
C PHE A 25 -20.66 -25.87 37.08
N THR A 26 -21.37 -27.00 37.12
CA THR A 26 -21.27 -28.08 36.13
C THR A 26 -22.18 -27.80 34.93
N GLY A 27 -22.30 -26.53 34.54
CA GLY A 27 -23.13 -26.10 33.41
C GLY A 27 -22.24 -25.91 32.19
N ASP A 28 -22.26 -26.88 31.28
CA ASP A 28 -22.23 -26.72 29.82
C ASP A 28 -21.41 -25.57 29.20
N ALA A 29 -20.22 -25.27 29.73
CA ALA A 29 -19.32 -24.27 29.15
C ALA A 29 -18.94 -24.60 27.68
N ALA A 30 -19.02 -25.87 27.28
CA ALA A 30 -18.81 -26.31 25.90
C ALA A 30 -19.98 -26.00 24.95
N SER A 31 -21.21 -25.93 25.49
CA SER A 31 -22.41 -25.59 24.73
C SER A 31 -22.46 -24.08 24.46
N ASP A 32 -22.15 -23.28 25.47
CA ASP A 32 -22.06 -21.82 25.33
C ASP A 32 -20.91 -21.41 24.39
N ASP A 33 -19.77 -22.11 24.42
CA ASP A 33 -18.67 -21.89 23.46
C ASP A 33 -19.06 -22.28 22.01
N SER A 34 -19.85 -23.34 21.85
CA SER A 34 -20.36 -23.75 20.53
C SER A 34 -21.39 -22.77 19.98
N GLU A 35 -22.27 -22.24 20.83
CA GLU A 35 -23.24 -21.19 20.45
C GLU A 35 -22.56 -19.86 20.12
N MET A 36 -21.49 -19.49 20.84
CA MET A 36 -20.68 -18.32 20.49
C MET A 36 -19.94 -18.49 19.16
N ASN A 37 -19.37 -19.68 18.89
CA ASN A 37 -18.73 -19.98 17.61
C ASN A 37 -19.72 -20.00 16.44
N ASN A 38 -20.91 -20.58 16.64
CA ASN A 38 -21.96 -20.58 15.61
C ASN A 38 -22.44 -19.15 15.31
N ASN A 39 -22.65 -18.31 16.32
CA ASN A 39 -22.99 -16.90 16.13
C ASN A 39 -21.89 -16.10 15.40
N LEU A 40 -20.61 -16.40 15.66
CA LEU A 40 -19.49 -15.77 14.93
C LEU A 40 -19.45 -16.22 13.46
N ASN A 41 -19.79 -17.48 13.17
CA ASN A 41 -19.87 -17.99 11.80
C ASN A 41 -21.09 -17.45 11.05
N ASP A 42 -22.23 -17.34 11.71
CA ASP A 42 -23.45 -16.74 11.14
C ASP A 42 -23.26 -15.23 10.89
N GLY A 43 -22.53 -14.54 11.78
CA GLY A 43 -22.13 -13.15 11.59
C GLY A 43 -21.18 -12.93 10.42
N LYS A 44 -20.28 -13.87 10.13
CA LYS A 44 -19.40 -13.86 8.95
C LYS A 44 -20.19 -13.94 7.64
N GLY A 45 -21.31 -14.67 7.62
CA GLY A 45 -22.19 -14.77 6.45
C GLY A 45 -23.01 -13.50 6.17
N ASN A 46 -23.09 -12.58 7.14
CA ASN A 46 -23.91 -11.38 7.07
C ASN A 46 -23.09 -10.08 6.92
N VAL A 47 -21.77 -10.18 6.75
CA VAL A 47 -20.94 -9.03 6.38
C VAL A 47 -21.28 -8.67 4.93
N PRO A 48 -21.79 -7.46 4.66
CA PRO A 48 -22.11 -7.06 3.29
C PRO A 48 -20.87 -7.21 2.40
N SER A 49 -21.05 -7.73 1.18
CA SER A 49 -19.94 -7.96 0.25
C SER A 49 -19.11 -6.70 -0.06
N SER A 50 -19.67 -5.52 0.18
CA SER A 50 -18.95 -4.24 0.12
C SER A 50 -17.82 -4.09 1.14
N PHE A 51 -17.82 -4.87 2.22
CA PHE A 51 -16.79 -4.90 3.27
C PHE A 51 -15.87 -6.13 3.20
N THR A 52 -16.14 -7.07 2.30
CA THR A 52 -15.29 -8.25 2.02
C THR A 52 -14.72 -8.26 0.60
N SER A 53 -15.14 -7.31 -0.24
CA SER A 53 -14.67 -7.11 -1.60
C SER A 53 -13.21 -6.67 -1.56
N ASP A 54 -12.38 -7.31 -2.38
CA ASP A 54 -10.93 -7.05 -2.53
C ASP A 54 -10.65 -5.71 -3.22
N LYS A 55 -11.18 -4.64 -2.64
CA LYS A 55 -11.02 -3.27 -3.08
C LYS A 55 -9.55 -2.87 -3.10
N GLU A 56 -8.74 -3.44 -2.21
CA GLU A 56 -7.30 -3.22 -2.17
C GLU A 56 -6.61 -3.82 -3.40
N GLY A 57 -6.96 -5.03 -3.82
CA GLY A 57 -6.49 -5.64 -5.07
C GLY A 57 -6.87 -4.82 -6.31
N ASP A 58 -8.12 -4.36 -6.38
CA ASP A 58 -8.59 -3.50 -7.49
C ASP A 58 -7.82 -2.16 -7.55
N LEU A 59 -7.57 -1.55 -6.39
CA LEU A 59 -6.79 -0.31 -6.29
C LEU A 59 -5.33 -0.52 -6.71
N LEU A 60 -4.70 -1.63 -6.28
CA LEU A 60 -3.34 -1.96 -6.67
C LEU A 60 -3.23 -2.17 -8.19
N SER A 61 -4.17 -2.90 -8.79
CA SER A 61 -4.22 -3.07 -10.26
C SER A 61 -4.36 -1.74 -10.98
N SER A 62 -5.24 -0.84 -10.49
CA SER A 62 -5.41 0.48 -11.10
C SER A 62 -4.17 1.35 -10.98
N VAL A 63 -3.41 1.23 -9.89
CA VAL A 63 -2.13 1.95 -9.71
C VAL A 63 -1.09 1.43 -10.69
N ASP A 64 -1.02 0.11 -10.88
CA ASP A 64 -0.09 -0.52 -11.82
C ASP A 64 -0.39 -0.10 -13.27
N ASP A 65 -1.67 -0.06 -13.67
CA ASP A 65 -2.07 0.39 -15.01
C ASP A 65 -1.65 1.83 -15.28
N VAL A 66 -1.91 2.74 -14.33
CA VAL A 66 -1.51 4.15 -14.44
C VAL A 66 0.02 4.30 -14.47
N HIS A 67 0.73 3.53 -13.64
CA HIS A 67 2.18 3.55 -13.59
C HIS A 67 2.79 3.10 -14.94
N ASN A 68 2.27 2.03 -15.54
CA ASN A 68 2.70 1.53 -16.83
C ASN A 68 2.43 2.57 -17.94
N GLU A 69 1.23 3.14 -17.99
CA GLU A 69 0.88 4.18 -18.97
C GLU A 69 1.78 5.42 -18.84
N MET A 70 2.07 5.85 -17.61
CA MET A 70 3.00 6.96 -17.35
C MET A 70 4.42 6.62 -17.81
N THR A 71 4.89 5.40 -17.54
CA THR A 71 6.23 4.94 -17.92
C THR A 71 6.39 4.93 -19.44
N ASP A 72 5.38 4.45 -20.17
CA ASP A 72 5.38 4.41 -21.63
C ASP A 72 5.41 5.83 -22.23
N LYS A 73 4.58 6.74 -21.71
CA LYS A 73 4.57 8.15 -22.14
C LYS A 73 5.91 8.84 -21.90
N ILE A 74 6.49 8.66 -20.72
CA ILE A 74 7.80 9.24 -20.38
C ILE A 74 8.89 8.70 -21.32
N SER A 75 8.85 7.40 -21.62
CA SER A 75 9.82 6.75 -22.50
C SER A 75 9.69 7.26 -23.95
N GLY A 76 8.44 7.43 -24.42
CA GLY A 76 8.14 8.05 -25.72
C GLY A 76 8.70 9.47 -25.82
N CYS A 77 8.36 10.35 -24.87
CA CYS A 77 8.85 11.72 -24.86
C CYS A 77 10.39 11.79 -24.78
N SER A 78 11.02 10.92 -24.00
CA SER A 78 12.49 10.88 -23.88
C SER A 78 13.16 10.54 -25.21
N SER A 79 12.54 9.63 -25.98
CA SER A 79 13.01 9.26 -27.32
C SER A 79 12.86 10.43 -28.30
N GLU A 80 11.68 11.06 -28.34
CA GLU A 80 11.42 12.21 -29.20
C GLU A 80 12.36 13.40 -28.92
N ILE A 81 12.64 13.69 -27.66
CA ILE A 81 13.59 14.73 -27.24
C ILE A 81 15.00 14.38 -27.73
N SER A 82 15.42 13.13 -27.56
CA SER A 82 16.76 12.66 -27.99
C SER A 82 16.95 12.80 -29.51
N GLU A 83 15.92 12.47 -30.29
CA GLU A 83 15.94 12.66 -31.73
C GLU A 83 15.96 14.15 -32.11
N ALA A 84 15.16 14.99 -31.44
CA ALA A 84 15.14 16.42 -31.68
C ALA A 84 16.51 17.07 -31.43
N VAL A 85 17.17 16.69 -30.31
CA VAL A 85 18.54 17.12 -30.00
C VAL A 85 19.51 16.68 -31.11
N SER A 86 19.41 15.44 -31.58
CA SER A 86 20.27 14.92 -32.66
C SER A 86 20.09 15.68 -33.97
N ARG A 87 18.84 16.05 -34.32
CA ARG A 87 18.53 16.88 -35.49
C ARG A 87 19.15 18.26 -35.38
N VAL A 88 18.99 18.93 -34.24
CA VAL A 88 19.55 20.28 -34.00
C VAL A 88 21.08 20.25 -34.05
N GLN A 89 21.72 19.26 -33.42
CA GLN A 89 23.18 19.13 -33.45
C GLN A 89 23.70 18.90 -34.87
N SER A 90 23.00 18.09 -35.67
CA SER A 90 23.38 17.84 -37.06
C SER A 90 23.27 19.11 -37.92
N ALA A 91 22.18 19.86 -37.76
CA ALA A 91 21.97 21.13 -38.46
C ALA A 91 23.03 22.18 -38.05
N TYR A 92 23.34 22.28 -36.76
CA TYR A 92 24.36 23.20 -36.27
C TYR A 92 25.75 22.86 -36.83
N ARG A 93 26.12 21.58 -36.89
CA ARG A 93 27.39 21.15 -37.50
C ARG A 93 27.47 21.48 -38.99
N ALA A 94 26.38 21.29 -39.73
CA ALA A 94 26.31 21.65 -41.14
C ALA A 94 26.50 23.16 -41.33
N TYR A 95 25.79 23.97 -40.54
CA TYR A 95 25.94 25.42 -40.54
C TYR A 95 27.38 25.86 -40.27
N CYS A 96 28.03 25.31 -39.23
CA CYS A 96 29.43 25.66 -38.93
C CYS A 96 30.39 25.31 -40.07
N PHE A 97 30.12 24.21 -40.79
CA PHE A 97 30.95 23.82 -41.93
C PHE A 97 30.76 24.77 -43.12
N GLU A 98 29.52 25.13 -43.43
CA GLU A 98 29.20 26.10 -44.49
C GLU A 98 29.78 27.49 -44.19
N ASP A 99 29.67 27.95 -42.94
CA ASP A 99 30.22 29.22 -42.47
C ASP A 99 31.75 29.27 -42.62
N ALA A 100 32.43 28.18 -42.26
CA ALA A 100 33.87 28.07 -42.44
C ALA A 100 34.30 28.13 -43.91
N ILE A 101 33.54 27.50 -44.82
CA ILE A 101 33.79 27.58 -46.27
C ILE A 101 33.59 29.01 -46.75
N TYR A 102 32.47 29.63 -46.40
CA TYR A 102 32.15 31.00 -46.82
C TYR A 102 33.25 31.98 -46.43
N HIS A 103 33.71 31.92 -45.17
CA HIS A 103 34.79 32.79 -44.70
C HIS A 103 36.14 32.51 -45.37
N ALA A 104 36.44 31.25 -45.69
CA ALA A 104 37.64 30.90 -46.46
C ALA A 104 37.58 31.45 -47.90
N GLU A 105 36.42 31.39 -48.55
CA GLU A 105 36.23 31.94 -49.90
C GLU A 105 36.31 33.47 -49.92
N GLU A 106 35.73 34.16 -48.94
CA GLU A 106 35.83 35.61 -48.80
C GLU A 106 37.28 36.06 -48.60
N ALA A 107 38.06 35.32 -47.79
CA ALA A 107 39.48 35.60 -47.60
C ALA A 107 40.30 35.48 -48.90
N LEU A 108 39.93 34.56 -49.80
CA LEU A 108 40.58 34.38 -51.11
C LEU A 108 40.22 35.48 -52.13
N LYS A 109 39.01 36.05 -52.04
CA LYS A 109 38.55 37.12 -52.96
C LYS A 109 39.09 38.50 -52.59
N GLY A 110 39.50 38.70 -51.33
CA GLY A 110 40.05 39.97 -50.83
C GLY A 110 41.54 40.18 -51.10
N HIS A 111 42.21 39.23 -51.76
CA HIS A 111 43.60 39.30 -52.23
C HIS A 111 43.68 39.48 -53.74
#